data_AF-A0A3E1NT70-F1
#
_entry.id   AF-A0A3E1NT70-F1
#
_cell.length_a   1.000
_cell.length_b   1.000
_cell.length_c   1.000
_cell.angle_alpha   90.00
_cell.angle_beta   90.00
_cell.angle_gamma   90.00
#
_symmetry.space_group_name_H-M   'P 1'
#
loop_
_entity.id
_entity.type
_entity.pdbx_description
1 polymer ?
#
loop_
_entity_poly.entity_id
_entity_poly.type
_entity_poly.pdbx_seq_one_letter_code
_entity_poly.pdbx_strand_id
1 'polypeptide(L)'
;MELNLEYNKAIRLLDAGREEEALLLLEKVLLTSMQKNDQVHVVRASVVLGEYFFNLGDEEAAGRNLERAIEAILTDDEAEELDYELNQARELLNNL
;
A
#
# COMPACT_ATOMS: atom_id res chain seq x y z
N MET A 1 4.54 15.42 -9.11
CA MET A 1 3.78 14.17 -9.05
C MET A 1 2.60 14.37 -8.13
N GLU A 2 1.40 14.15 -8.65
CA GLU A 2 0.16 14.08 -7.88
C GLU A 2 -0.03 12.64 -7.42
N LEU A 3 0.25 12.37 -6.14
CA LEU A 3 0.29 11.01 -5.59
C LEU A 3 -1.06 10.28 -5.78
N ASN A 4 -2.17 10.96 -5.54
CA ASN A 4 -3.51 10.43 -5.75
C ASN A 4 -3.75 9.99 -7.21
N LEU A 5 -3.29 10.76 -8.19
CA LEU A 5 -3.50 10.42 -9.60
C LEU A 5 -2.72 9.16 -10.00
N GLU A 6 -1.47 9.06 -9.58
CA GLU A 6 -0.61 7.92 -9.90
C GLU A 6 -1.05 6.66 -9.13
N TYR A 7 -1.44 6.80 -7.85
CA TYR A 7 -2.03 5.71 -7.08
C TYR A 7 -3.29 5.17 -7.77
N ASN A 8 -4.25 6.05 -8.10
CA ASN A 8 -5.48 5.65 -8.79
C ASN A 8 -5.22 5.03 -10.17
N LYS A 9 -4.16 5.48 -10.87
CA LYS A 9 -3.74 4.85 -12.12
C LYS A 9 -3.19 3.45 -11.87
N ALA A 10 -2.43 3.23 -10.80
CA ALA A 10 -1.90 1.92 -10.47
C ALA A 10 -3.03 0.92 -10.14
N ILE A 11 -4.05 1.35 -9.38
CA ILE A 11 -5.23 0.51 -9.10
C ILE A 11 -5.94 0.11 -10.39
N ARG A 12 -6.17 1.05 -11.31
CA ARG A 12 -6.77 0.74 -12.63
C ARG A 12 -5.92 -0.21 -13.48
N LEU A 13 -4.60 -0.19 -13.31
CA LEU A 13 -3.71 -1.12 -13.99
C LEU A 13 -3.84 -2.53 -13.39
N LEU A 14 -3.94 -2.67 -12.07
CA LEU A 14 -4.25 -3.95 -11.41
C LEU A 14 -5.61 -4.49 -11.88
N ASP A 15 -6.65 -3.68 -11.88
CA ASP A 15 -7.99 -4.07 -12.35
C ASP A 15 -7.99 -4.57 -13.81
N ALA A 16 -7.03 -4.08 -14.62
CA ALA A 16 -6.85 -4.48 -16.01
C ALA A 16 -5.88 -5.67 -16.19
N GLY A 17 -5.38 -6.27 -15.11
CA GLY A 17 -4.40 -7.36 -15.13
C GLY A 17 -2.99 -6.94 -15.57
N ARG A 18 -2.69 -5.64 -15.58
CA ARG A 18 -1.37 -5.07 -15.94
C ARG A 18 -0.50 -4.93 -14.70
N GLU A 19 -0.24 -6.05 -14.04
CA GLU A 19 0.39 -6.10 -12.71
C GLU A 19 1.77 -5.45 -12.68
N GLU A 20 2.68 -5.79 -13.59
CA GLU A 20 4.05 -5.26 -13.62
C GLU A 20 4.08 -3.72 -13.65
N GLU A 21 3.25 -3.11 -14.51
CA GLU A 21 3.16 -1.65 -14.60
C GLU A 21 2.54 -1.02 -13.36
N ALA A 22 1.55 -1.69 -12.76
CA ALA A 22 0.94 -1.23 -11.53
C ALA A 22 1.93 -1.25 -10.36
N LEU A 23 2.70 -2.33 -10.20
CA LEU A 23 3.68 -2.48 -9.13
C LEU A 23 4.78 -1.43 -9.22
N LEU A 24 5.35 -1.20 -10.41
CA LEU A 24 6.33 -0.13 -10.63
C LEU A 24 5.78 1.24 -10.24
N LEU A 25 4.49 1.47 -10.50
CA LEU A 25 3.85 2.73 -10.15
C LEU A 25 3.55 2.84 -8.65
N LEU A 26 3.10 1.76 -8.00
CA LEU A 26 2.89 1.70 -6.55
C LEU A 26 4.20 1.89 -5.78
N GLU A 27 5.29 1.26 -6.20
CA GLU A 27 6.62 1.44 -5.61
C GLU A 27 7.09 2.90 -5.71
N LYS A 28 6.85 3.53 -6.88
CA LYS A 28 7.18 4.94 -7.08
C LYS A 28 6.33 5.87 -6.21
N VAL A 29 5.03 5.57 -6.08
CA VAL A 29 4.11 6.27 -5.17
C VAL A 29 4.66 6.15 -3.75
N LEU A 30 4.88 4.92 -3.26
CA LEU A 30 5.39 4.65 -1.93
C LEU A 30 6.68 5.42 -1.64
N LEU A 31 7.69 5.30 -2.50
CA LEU A 31 8.98 5.98 -2.33
C LEU A 31 8.82 7.50 -2.22
N THR A 32 7.97 8.09 -3.07
CA THR A 32 7.78 9.53 -3.05
C THR A 32 6.94 10.00 -1.87
N SER A 33 5.95 9.20 -1.45
CA SER A 33 5.14 9.48 -0.27
C SER A 33 6.00 9.49 0.99
N MET A 34 6.91 8.53 1.14
CA MET A 34 7.90 8.51 2.22
C MET A 34 8.79 9.77 2.22
N GLN A 35 9.28 10.20 1.04
CA GLN A 35 10.09 11.41 0.91
C GLN A 35 9.33 12.70 1.26
N LYS A 36 8.02 12.72 1.02
CA LYS A 36 7.15 13.86 1.26
C LYS A 36 6.45 13.82 2.61
N ASN A 37 6.65 12.76 3.39
CA ASN A 37 5.92 12.49 4.61
C ASN A 37 4.38 12.45 4.42
N ASP A 38 3.92 11.91 3.28
CA ASP A 38 2.50 11.68 2.97
C ASP A 38 2.13 10.27 3.46
N GLN A 39 1.68 10.19 4.72
CA GLN A 39 1.45 8.90 5.38
C GLN A 39 0.24 8.16 4.80
N VAL A 40 -0.77 8.88 4.31
CA VAL A 40 -1.93 8.29 3.62
C VAL A 40 -1.51 7.44 2.44
N HIS A 41 -0.65 7.95 1.57
CA HIS A 41 -0.18 7.18 0.41
C HIS A 41 0.89 6.16 0.78
N VAL A 42 1.61 6.31 1.90
CA VAL A 42 2.46 5.23 2.42
C VAL A 42 1.59 4.03 2.78
N VAL A 43 0.52 4.22 3.56
CA VAL A 43 -0.40 3.15 3.96
C VAL A 43 -1.02 2.51 2.73
N ARG A 44 -1.72 3.29 1.89
CA ARG A 44 -2.44 2.77 0.73
C ARG A 44 -1.56 1.98 -0.24
N ALA A 45 -0.38 2.50 -0.58
CA ALA A 45 0.51 1.78 -1.49
C ALA A 45 1.09 0.52 -0.83
N SER A 46 1.42 0.59 0.46
CA SER A 46 1.99 -0.55 1.18
C SER A 46 0.97 -1.68 1.36
N VAL A 47 -0.30 -1.39 1.65
CA VAL A 47 -1.34 -2.43 1.76
C VAL A 47 -1.54 -3.16 0.44
N VAL A 48 -1.65 -2.43 -0.67
CA VAL A 48 -1.84 -3.03 -2.00
C VAL A 48 -0.63 -3.88 -2.40
N LEU A 49 0.60 -3.40 -2.17
CA LEU A 49 1.81 -4.20 -2.41
C LEU A 49 1.87 -5.42 -1.49
N GLY A 50 1.50 -5.27 -0.22
CA GLY A 50 1.45 -6.34 0.76
C GLY A 50 0.49 -7.46 0.37
N GLU A 51 -0.75 -7.09 -0.02
CA GLU A 51 -1.75 -8.02 -0.54
C GLU A 51 -1.26 -8.73 -1.80
N TYR A 52 -0.62 -8.00 -2.72
CA TYR A 52 -0.07 -8.60 -3.93
C TYR A 52 0.95 -9.70 -3.61
N PHE A 53 1.94 -9.39 -2.77
CA PHE A 53 2.97 -10.36 -2.39
C PHE A 53 2.42 -11.51 -1.56
N PHE A 54 1.43 -11.24 -0.70
CA PHE A 54 0.72 -12.27 0.05
C PHE A 54 0.08 -13.30 -0.91
N ASN A 55 -0.62 -12.82 -1.94
CA ASN A 55 -1.26 -13.68 -2.94
C ASN A 55 -0.27 -14.48 -3.80
N LEU A 56 0.97 -14.00 -3.94
CA LEU A 56 2.05 -14.73 -4.59
C LEU A 56 2.74 -15.75 -3.66
N GLY A 57 2.46 -15.72 -2.36
CA GLY A 57 3.16 -16.52 -1.35
C GLY A 57 4.57 -16.00 -1.00
N ASP A 58 4.89 -14.75 -1.36
CA ASP A 58 6.11 -14.08 -0.91
C ASP A 58 5.86 -13.43 0.47
N GLU A 59 5.90 -14.26 1.51
CA GLU A 59 5.62 -13.85 2.89
C GLU A 59 6.57 -12.74 3.38
N GLU A 60 7.82 -12.75 2.93
CA GLU A 60 8.83 -11.77 3.34
C GLU A 60 8.51 -10.38 2.76
N ALA A 61 8.17 -10.31 1.47
CA ALA A 61 7.78 -9.06 0.84
C ALA A 61 6.40 -8.57 1.30
N ALA A 62 5.47 -9.50 1.53
CA ALA A 62 4.16 -9.20 2.09
C ALA A 62 4.30 -8.57 3.48
N GLY A 63 4.97 -9.27 4.41
CA GLY A 63 5.17 -8.84 5.79
C GLY A 63 5.77 -7.45 5.87
N ARG A 64 6.89 -7.20 5.16
CA ARG A 64 7.53 -5.86 5.14
C ARG A 64 6.63 -4.72 4.70
N ASN A 65 5.73 -4.97 3.74
CA ASN A 65 4.82 -3.94 3.25
C ASN A 65 3.64 -3.74 4.21
N LEU A 66 3.05 -4.82 4.71
CA LEU A 66 1.93 -4.72 5.63
C LEU A 66 2.35 -4.13 6.99
N GLU A 67 3.53 -4.49 7.50
CA GLU A 67 4.14 -3.88 8.70
C GLU A 67 4.32 -2.37 8.52
N ARG A 68 4.84 -1.94 7.36
CA ARG A 68 4.98 -0.51 7.04
C ARG A 68 3.63 0.22 7.09
N ALA A 69 2.55 -0.40 6.65
CA ALA A 69 1.23 0.20 6.70
C ALA A 69 0.75 0.39 8.15
N ILE A 70 0.91 -0.62 9.01
CA ILE A 70 0.42 -0.54 10.40
C ILE A 70 1.32 0.31 11.32
N GLU A 71 2.59 0.49 10.96
CA GLU A 71 3.56 1.33 11.70
C GLU A 71 3.53 2.81 11.28
N ALA A 72 2.72 3.17 10.27
CA ALA A 72 2.57 4.55 9.84
C ALA A 72 2.09 5.46 10.98
N ILE A 73 2.74 6.61 11.15
CA ILE A 73 2.37 7.59 12.17
C ILE A 73 1.29 8.49 11.58
N LEU A 74 0.03 8.24 11.96
CA LEU A 74 -1.15 8.92 11.42
C LEU A 74 -1.72 9.92 12.44
N THR A 75 -2.37 10.96 11.93
CA THR A 75 -3.34 11.74 12.72
C THR A 75 -4.62 10.94 12.94
N ASP A 76 -5.46 11.36 13.89
CA ASP A 76 -6.74 10.69 14.17
C ASP A 76 -7.65 10.67 12.91
N ASP A 77 -7.68 11.78 12.17
CA ASP A 77 -8.47 11.90 10.93
C ASP A 77 -7.96 10.96 9.83
N GLU A 78 -6.64 10.85 9.65
CA GLU A 78 -6.05 9.93 8.67
C GLU A 78 -6.24 8.46 9.08
N ALA A 79 -6.17 8.16 10.37
CA ALA A 79 -6.42 6.81 10.89
C ALA A 79 -7.89 6.39 10.68
N GLU A 80 -8.84 7.32 10.84
CA GLU A 80 -10.25 7.08 10.51
C GLU A 80 -10.46 6.90 9.00
N GLU A 81 -9.81 7.72 8.16
CA GLU A 81 -9.87 7.58 6.69
C GLU A 81 -9.33 6.22 6.23
N LEU A 82 -8.31 5.69 6.90
CA LEU A 82 -7.56 4.48 6.52
C LEU A 82 -7.95 3.23 7.32
N ASP A 83 -9.05 3.27 8.09
CA ASP A 83 -9.43 2.15 8.96
C ASP A 83 -9.59 0.84 8.16
N TYR A 84 -10.15 0.92 6.95
CA TYR A 84 -10.28 -0.24 6.05
C TYR A 84 -8.92 -0.82 5.67
N GLU A 85 -8.01 -0.01 5.15
CA GLU A 85 -6.67 -0.43 4.73
C GLU A 85 -5.87 -1.00 5.91
N LEU A 86 -5.94 -0.37 7.09
CA LEU A 86 -5.23 -0.82 8.28
C LEU A 86 -5.79 -2.15 8.81
N ASN A 87 -7.11 -2.35 8.76
CA ASN A 87 -7.72 -3.61 9.16
C ASN A 87 -7.37 -4.74 8.17
N GLN A 88 -7.41 -4.47 6.87
CA GLN A 88 -6.95 -5.41 5.85
C GLN A 88 -5.47 -5.79 6.08
N ALA A 89 -4.61 -4.81 6.37
CA ALA A 89 -3.20 -5.07 6.64
C ALA A 89 -2.98 -6.01 7.84
N ARG A 90 -3.70 -5.77 8.93
CA ARG A 90 -3.67 -6.61 10.14
C ARG A 90 -4.18 -8.02 9.87
N GLU A 91 -5.27 -8.15 9.11
CA GLU A 91 -5.82 -9.45 8.75
C GLU A 91 -4.83 -10.26 7.91
N LEU A 92 -4.20 -9.64 6.90
CA LEU A 92 -3.19 -10.31 6.08
C LEU A 92 -1.96 -10.70 6.90
N LEU A 93 -1.46 -9.82 7.77
CA LEU A 93 -0.33 -10.11 8.67
C LEU A 93 -0.61 -11.29 9.61
N ASN A 94 -1.83 -11.42 10.11
CA ASN A 94 -2.21 -12.55 10.97
C ASN A 94 -2.28 -13.89 10.21
N ASN A 95 -2.29 -13.84 8.87
CA ASN A 95 -2.37 -15.01 7.99
C ASN A 95 -1.05 -15.30 7.24
N LEU A 96 0.01 -14.55 7.53
CA LEU A 96 1.39 -14.87 7.14
C LEU A 96 1.99 -15.88 8.13
#